data_AF-A0A4Y7TKA2-F1
#
_entry.id   AF-A0A4Y7TKA2-F1
#
_cell.length_a   1.000
_cell.length_b   1.000
_cell.length_c   1.000
_cell.angle_alpha   90.00
_cell.angle_beta   90.00
_cell.angle_gamma   90.00
#
_symmetry.space_group_name_H-M   'P 1'
#
loop_
_entity.id
_entity.type
_entity.pdbx_description
1 polymer ?
#
loop_
_entity_poly.entity_id
_entity_poly.type
_entity_poly.pdbx_seq_one_letter_code
_entity_poly.pdbx_strand_id
1 'polypeptide(L)'
;MSALLGKAGKKLFEQHLESYAPADPLYETFVDDRGRQKRRKRELPPGLSARDAAILHSVKRRAHYLDKGFHICGMRFGWTFFISLIPIVGDITDASLNYFLVVRKARQADLPNWLVSRMMFNNAISLAVSFVPFAGDVVMAVFKANSRNAALLEEFLRIRGEEYLKLHPEEVEDAEQVKPGAGFKPGEMI
;
A
#
# COMPACT_ATOMS: atom_id res chain seq x y z
N MET A 1 13.25 -34.13 -18.81
CA MET A 1 14.22 -33.35 -17.99
C MET A 1 14.04 -31.83 -18.09
N SER A 2 13.53 -31.27 -19.20
CA SER A 2 13.30 -29.82 -19.40
C SER A 2 12.29 -29.16 -18.42
N ALA A 3 11.19 -29.85 -18.06
CA ALA A 3 10.15 -29.26 -17.20
C ALA A 3 10.57 -29.03 -15.73
N LEU A 4 11.54 -29.80 -15.20
CA LEU A 4 12.05 -29.64 -13.83
C LEU A 4 13.02 -28.45 -13.71
N LEU A 5 13.83 -28.22 -14.75
CA LEU A 5 14.74 -27.07 -14.84
C LEU A 5 13.94 -25.74 -14.86
N GLY A 6 12.81 -25.73 -15.58
CA GLY A 6 11.89 -24.59 -15.60
C GLY A 6 11.24 -24.29 -14.25
N LYS A 7 10.83 -25.33 -13.49
CA LYS A 7 10.22 -25.15 -12.15
C LYS A 7 11.20 -24.65 -11.11
N ALA A 8 12.43 -25.17 -11.10
CA ALA A 8 13.47 -24.72 -10.18
C ALA A 8 13.90 -23.27 -10.47
N GLY A 9 14.10 -22.93 -11.76
CA GLY A 9 14.38 -21.56 -12.18
C GLY A 9 13.27 -20.58 -11.83
N LYS A 10 12.00 -20.96 -12.07
CA LYS A 10 10.84 -20.13 -11.70
C LYS A 10 10.77 -19.87 -10.19
N LYS A 11 11.00 -20.91 -9.37
CA LYS A 11 10.99 -20.78 -7.91
C LYS A 11 12.10 -19.87 -7.38
N LEU A 12 13.31 -20.00 -7.93
CA LEU A 12 14.44 -19.12 -7.58
C LEU A 12 14.17 -17.66 -7.96
N PHE A 13 13.54 -17.45 -9.12
CA PHE A 13 13.12 -16.13 -9.58
C PHE A 13 12.00 -15.54 -8.71
N GLU A 14 10.97 -16.33 -8.38
CA GLU A 14 9.90 -15.93 -7.46
C GLU A 14 10.46 -15.51 -6.09
N GLN A 15 11.39 -16.28 -5.52
CA GLN A 15 12.06 -15.93 -4.26
C GLN A 15 12.86 -14.63 -4.33
N HIS A 16 13.59 -14.40 -5.44
CA HIS A 16 14.28 -13.13 -5.66
C HIS A 16 13.30 -11.97 -5.77
N LEU A 17 12.19 -12.16 -6.50
CA LEU A 17 11.17 -11.14 -6.65
C LEU A 17 10.46 -10.81 -5.33
N GLU A 18 10.17 -11.80 -4.49
CA GLU A 18 9.56 -11.57 -3.16
C GLU A 18 10.38 -10.61 -2.29
N SER A 19 11.72 -10.60 -2.44
CA SER A 19 12.59 -9.65 -1.74
C SER A 19 12.38 -8.19 -2.17
N TYR A 20 11.90 -7.95 -3.39
CA TYR A 20 11.55 -6.63 -3.92
C TYR A 20 10.11 -6.21 -3.62
N ALA A 21 9.29 -7.12 -3.07
CA ALA A 21 7.93 -6.79 -2.70
C ALA A 21 7.92 -5.75 -1.57
N PRO A 22 7.04 -4.74 -1.64
CA PRO A 22 6.92 -3.77 -0.55
C PRO A 22 6.45 -4.49 0.73
N ALA A 23 6.86 -3.95 1.88
CA ALA A 23 6.36 -4.39 3.18
C ALA A 23 4.83 -4.27 3.25
N ASP A 24 4.19 -5.18 4.00
CA ASP A 24 2.75 -5.12 4.23
C ASP A 24 2.39 -3.78 4.88
N PRO A 25 1.43 -3.03 4.32
CA PRO A 25 1.10 -1.72 4.84
C PRO A 25 0.43 -1.83 6.21
N LEU A 26 -0.34 -2.87 6.51
CA LEU A 26 -1.15 -2.93 7.73
C LEU A 26 -0.48 -3.72 8.86
N TYR A 27 0.28 -4.76 8.55
CA TYR A 27 0.86 -5.65 9.55
C TYR A 27 2.38 -5.70 9.47
N GLU A 28 3.02 -5.86 10.62
CA GLU A 28 4.43 -6.20 10.71
C GLU A 28 4.62 -7.54 11.40
N THR A 29 5.64 -8.26 10.94
CA THR A 29 6.08 -9.53 11.53
C THR A 29 7.20 -9.25 12.52
N PHE A 30 7.04 -9.69 13.76
CA PHE A 30 8.08 -9.64 14.78
C PHE A 30 8.35 -11.05 15.30
N VAL A 31 9.59 -11.30 15.72
CA VAL A 31 9.98 -12.55 16.35
C VAL A 31 9.85 -12.36 17.86
N ASP A 32 9.02 -13.16 18.49
CA ASP A 32 8.85 -13.20 19.95
C ASP A 32 10.13 -13.73 20.62
N ASP A 33 10.30 -13.51 21.93
CA ASP A 33 11.46 -13.96 22.71
C ASP A 33 11.67 -15.49 22.64
N ARG A 34 10.61 -16.22 22.24
CA ARG A 34 10.57 -17.66 22.04
C ARG A 34 10.87 -18.11 20.61
N GLY A 35 11.36 -17.21 19.74
CA GLY A 35 11.66 -17.50 18.33
C GLY A 35 10.43 -17.69 17.43
N ARG A 36 9.21 -17.37 17.92
CA ARG A 36 7.97 -17.54 17.14
C ARG A 36 7.68 -16.26 16.36
N GLN A 37 7.43 -16.39 15.07
CA GLN A 37 6.95 -15.25 14.27
C GLN A 37 5.50 -14.93 14.62
N LYS A 38 5.25 -13.69 15.05
CA LYS A 38 3.93 -13.15 15.31
C LYS A 38 3.68 -11.94 14.41
N ARG A 39 2.40 -11.67 14.14
CA ARG A 39 1.96 -10.52 13.36
C ARG A 39 1.26 -9.54 14.29
N ARG A 40 1.66 -8.27 14.26
CA ARG A 40 0.96 -7.15 14.91
C ARG A 40 0.58 -6.11 13.88
N LYS A 41 -0.41 -5.27 14.20
CA LYS A 41 -0.75 -4.12 13.37
C LYS A 41 0.38 -3.10 13.49
N ARG A 42 0.77 -2.48 12.38
CA ARG A 42 1.76 -1.41 12.38
C ARG A 42 1.21 -0.19 13.09
N GLU A 43 2.02 0.40 13.94
CA GLU A 43 1.70 1.66 14.59
C GLU A 43 1.67 2.80 13.57
N LEU A 44 0.95 3.87 13.91
CA LEU A 44 0.92 5.08 13.09
C LEU A 44 2.11 5.97 13.49
N PRO A 45 2.66 6.78 12.57
CA PRO A 45 3.72 7.70 12.93
C PRO A 45 3.23 8.70 14.01
N PRO A 46 4.11 9.16 14.91
CA PRO A 46 3.78 10.19 15.88
C PRO A 46 3.63 11.56 15.19
N GLY A 47 2.99 12.52 15.86
CA GLY A 47 2.85 13.90 15.36
C GLY A 47 1.81 14.09 14.24
N LEU A 48 1.04 13.06 13.89
CA LEU A 48 -0.03 13.18 12.90
C LEU A 48 -1.28 13.85 13.50
N SER A 49 -1.97 14.64 12.67
CA SER A 49 -3.32 15.10 12.98
C SER A 49 -4.31 13.92 12.98
N ALA A 50 -5.45 14.04 13.67
CA ALA A 50 -6.41 12.95 13.77
C ALA A 50 -6.98 12.58 12.38
N ARG A 51 -7.10 13.59 11.52
CA ARG A 51 -7.47 13.46 10.11
C ARG A 51 -6.43 12.64 9.35
N ASP A 52 -5.16 13.01 9.42
CA ASP A 52 -4.09 12.36 8.67
C ASP A 52 -3.88 10.91 9.15
N ALA A 53 -3.95 10.68 10.46
CA ALA A 53 -3.94 9.35 11.06
C ALA A 53 -5.10 8.47 10.54
N ALA A 54 -6.33 9.01 10.48
CA ALA A 54 -7.49 8.29 9.96
C ALA A 54 -7.41 8.01 8.45
N ILE A 55 -6.86 8.96 7.68
CA ILE A 55 -6.61 8.80 6.25
C ILE A 55 -5.57 7.70 6.03
N LEU A 56 -4.43 7.78 6.71
CA LEU A 56 -3.35 6.80 6.62
C LEU A 56 -3.84 5.39 6.98
N HIS A 57 -4.55 5.25 8.10
CA HIS A 57 -5.12 3.97 8.50
C HIS A 57 -6.11 3.42 7.44
N SER A 58 -6.96 4.28 6.87
CA SER A 58 -7.89 3.85 5.80
C SER A 58 -7.14 3.39 4.55
N VAL A 59 -6.10 4.12 4.15
CA VAL A 59 -5.27 3.79 2.98
C VAL A 59 -4.49 2.50 3.21
N LYS A 60 -3.81 2.34 4.34
CA LYS A 60 -3.09 1.11 4.72
C LYS A 60 -4.02 -0.10 4.69
N ARG A 61 -5.24 0.04 5.25
CA ARG A 61 -6.26 -1.02 5.23
C ARG A 61 -6.70 -1.38 3.81
N ARG A 62 -7.05 -0.39 3.00
CA ARG A 62 -7.52 -0.62 1.61
C ARG A 62 -6.42 -1.25 0.77
N ALA A 63 -5.19 -0.74 0.86
CA ALA A 63 -4.04 -1.28 0.15
C ALA A 63 -3.75 -2.74 0.52
N HIS A 64 -3.81 -3.06 1.81
CA HIS A 64 -3.63 -4.44 2.28
C HIS A 64 -4.62 -5.43 1.64
N TYR A 65 -5.90 -5.07 1.57
CA TYR A 65 -6.93 -5.95 1.01
C TYR A 65 -6.93 -5.99 -0.52
N LEU A 66 -6.58 -4.87 -1.17
CA LEU A 66 -6.41 -4.81 -2.63
C LEU A 66 -5.26 -5.74 -3.08
N ASP A 67 -4.07 -5.60 -2.47
CA ASP A 67 -2.89 -6.37 -2.88
C ASP A 67 -2.89 -7.83 -2.44
N LYS A 68 -3.67 -8.18 -1.40
CA LYS A 68 -3.90 -9.60 -1.05
C LYS A 68 -4.89 -10.30 -1.96
N GLY A 69 -5.58 -9.55 -2.81
CA GLY A 69 -6.72 -10.03 -3.57
C GLY A 69 -8.01 -9.98 -2.74
N PHE A 70 -9.06 -9.46 -3.36
CA PHE A 70 -10.39 -9.54 -2.79
C PHE A 70 -10.97 -10.95 -3.01
N HIS A 71 -11.21 -11.69 -1.93
CA HIS A 71 -12.29 -12.66 -1.94
C HIS A 71 -13.62 -11.89 -1.84
N ILE A 72 -14.07 -11.32 -2.96
CA ILE A 72 -15.44 -10.80 -3.03
C ILE A 72 -16.38 -12.00 -2.98
N CYS A 73 -17.05 -12.11 -1.82
CA CYS A 73 -18.32 -12.77 -1.58
C CYS A 73 -18.51 -14.12 -2.28
N GLY A 74 -18.45 -15.25 -1.57
CA GLY A 74 -18.75 -16.60 -2.07
C GLY A 74 -20.15 -16.81 -2.66
N MET A 75 -20.52 -16.02 -3.68
CA MET A 75 -21.78 -16.00 -4.40
C MET A 75 -21.49 -15.75 -5.88
N ARG A 76 -22.06 -16.64 -6.70
CA ARG A 76 -21.98 -16.69 -8.14
C ARG A 76 -23.12 -15.87 -8.72
N PHE A 77 -22.91 -14.61 -9.11
CA PHE A 77 -23.84 -13.88 -9.99
C PHE A 77 -23.11 -12.87 -10.89
N GLY A 78 -23.08 -13.18 -12.20
CA GLY A 78 -23.50 -12.24 -13.24
C GLY A 78 -22.59 -11.06 -13.67
N TRP A 79 -21.28 -11.08 -13.43
CA TRP A 79 -20.30 -10.23 -14.15
C TRP A 79 -19.13 -11.03 -14.75
N THR A 80 -19.00 -12.27 -14.32
CA THR A 80 -17.94 -13.22 -14.66
C THR A 80 -17.95 -13.61 -16.14
N PHE A 81 -19.06 -13.41 -16.86
CA PHE A 81 -19.16 -13.66 -18.31
C PHE A 81 -18.62 -12.50 -19.16
N PHE A 82 -18.73 -11.25 -18.70
CA PHE A 82 -18.22 -10.09 -19.44
C PHE A 82 -16.73 -9.84 -19.18
N ILE A 83 -16.26 -10.07 -17.95
CA ILE A 83 -14.86 -9.86 -17.56
C ILE A 83 -13.92 -10.92 -18.17
N SER A 84 -14.42 -12.14 -18.42
CA SER A 84 -13.62 -13.21 -19.03
C SER A 84 -13.45 -13.06 -20.56
N LEU A 85 -14.16 -12.13 -21.20
CA LEU A 85 -14.14 -11.97 -22.66
C LEU A 85 -13.13 -10.90 -23.12
N ILE A 86 -12.69 -10.00 -22.24
CA ILE A 86 -11.79 -8.90 -22.58
C ILE A 86 -10.70 -8.76 -21.50
N PRO A 87 -9.48 -9.28 -21.73
CA PRO A 87 -8.35 -9.18 -20.79
C PRO A 87 -8.10 -7.77 -20.24
N ILE A 88 -8.44 -6.74 -21.02
CA ILE A 88 -8.23 -5.32 -20.71
C ILE A 88 -9.18 -4.80 -19.60
N VAL A 89 -10.36 -5.40 -19.42
CA VAL A 89 -11.38 -4.89 -18.48
C VAL A 89 -10.99 -5.14 -17.03
N GLY A 90 -10.32 -6.28 -16.75
CA GLY A 90 -9.84 -6.60 -15.41
C GLY A 90 -8.81 -5.58 -14.92
N ASP A 91 -7.85 -5.24 -15.78
CA ASP A 91 -6.77 -4.30 -15.45
C ASP A 91 -7.29 -2.87 -15.25
N ILE A 92 -8.19 -2.39 -16.12
CA ILE A 92 -8.84 -1.08 -15.95
C ILE A 92 -9.63 -1.03 -14.65
N THR A 93 -10.29 -2.14 -14.28
CA THR A 93 -11.05 -2.22 -13.02
C THR A 93 -10.12 -2.15 -11.82
N ASP A 94 -9.00 -2.88 -11.83
CA ASP A 94 -8.02 -2.84 -10.74
C ASP A 94 -7.39 -1.45 -10.58
N ALA A 95 -6.96 -0.81 -11.67
CA ALA A 95 -6.45 0.55 -11.62
C ALA A 95 -7.50 1.57 -11.15
N SER A 96 -8.76 1.39 -11.55
CA SER A 96 -9.86 2.23 -11.07
C SER A 96 -10.06 2.06 -9.56
N LEU A 97 -10.06 0.82 -9.06
CA LEU A 97 -10.20 0.53 -7.63
C LEU A 97 -9.04 1.13 -6.84
N ASN A 98 -7.79 0.97 -7.29
CA ASN A 98 -6.62 1.61 -6.69
C ASN A 98 -6.80 3.14 -6.65
N TYR A 99 -7.19 3.77 -7.76
CA TYR A 99 -7.40 5.21 -7.79
C TYR A 99 -8.46 5.67 -6.79
N PHE A 100 -9.64 5.05 -6.78
CA PHE A 100 -10.75 5.47 -5.91
C PHE A 100 -10.53 5.15 -4.43
N LEU A 101 -9.90 4.02 -4.13
CA LEU A 101 -9.75 3.54 -2.75
C LEU A 101 -8.47 4.04 -2.10
N VAL A 102 -7.37 4.13 -2.85
CA VAL A 102 -6.04 4.51 -2.32
C VAL A 102 -5.74 5.96 -2.67
N VAL A 103 -5.57 6.30 -3.96
CA VAL A 103 -5.06 7.61 -4.38
C VAL A 103 -6.01 8.75 -4.01
N ARG A 104 -7.31 8.60 -4.30
CA ARG A 104 -8.32 9.61 -3.98
C ARG A 104 -8.44 9.85 -2.48
N LYS A 105 -8.26 8.80 -1.67
CA LYS A 105 -8.28 8.94 -0.21
C LYS A 105 -7.01 9.61 0.29
N ALA A 106 -5.85 9.26 -0.26
CA ALA A 106 -4.56 9.86 0.07
C ALA A 106 -4.53 11.36 -0.27
N ARG A 107 -5.14 11.78 -1.40
CA ARG A 107 -5.30 13.20 -1.76
C ARG A 107 -6.04 14.04 -0.72
N GLN A 108 -6.82 13.41 0.17
CA GLN A 108 -7.46 14.12 1.27
C GLN A 108 -6.48 14.52 2.37
N ALA A 109 -5.20 14.13 2.31
CA ALA A 109 -4.16 14.54 3.25
C ALA A 109 -3.31 15.71 2.71
N ASP A 110 -3.85 16.51 1.79
CA ASP A 110 -3.19 17.70 1.24
C ASP A 110 -1.77 17.40 0.73
N LEU A 111 -1.68 16.38 -0.14
CA LEU A 111 -0.41 15.90 -0.69
C LEU A 111 0.10 16.82 -1.79
N PRO A 112 1.43 16.98 -1.94
CA PRO A 112 1.99 17.71 -3.06
C PRO A 112 1.76 16.96 -4.38
N ASN A 113 1.58 17.71 -5.48
CA ASN A 113 1.26 17.14 -6.80
C ASN A 113 2.29 16.12 -7.28
N TRP A 114 3.58 16.32 -6.99
CA TRP A 114 4.63 15.38 -7.37
C TRP A 114 4.46 14.00 -6.72
N LEU A 115 3.98 13.95 -5.47
CA LEU A 115 3.77 12.70 -4.74
C LEU A 115 2.56 11.96 -5.31
N VAL A 116 1.48 12.69 -5.61
CA VAL A 116 0.31 12.15 -6.30
C VAL A 116 0.68 11.58 -7.67
N SER A 117 1.49 12.31 -8.44
CA SER A 117 1.99 11.82 -9.74
C SER A 117 2.81 10.55 -9.59
N ARG A 118 3.64 10.44 -8.53
CA ARG A 118 4.39 9.21 -8.23
C ARG A 118 3.47 8.03 -7.89
N MET A 119 2.38 8.27 -7.17
CA MET A 119 1.37 7.23 -6.89
C MET A 119 0.66 6.77 -8.16
N MET A 120 0.32 7.71 -9.05
CA MET A 120 -0.27 7.40 -10.36
C MET A 120 0.70 6.64 -11.26
N PHE A 121 1.99 6.96 -11.19
CA PHE A 121 3.03 6.26 -11.93
C PHE A 121 3.15 4.78 -11.50
N ASN A 122 3.08 4.48 -10.19
CA ASN A 122 3.02 3.09 -9.72
C ASN A 122 1.83 2.34 -10.34
N ASN A 123 0.67 2.98 -10.45
CA ASN A 123 -0.51 2.36 -11.06
C ASN A 123 -0.31 2.12 -12.57
N ALA A 124 0.32 3.09 -13.25
CA ALA A 124 0.63 2.97 -14.67
C ALA A 124 1.62 1.81 -14.93
N ILE A 125 2.62 1.62 -14.07
CA ILE A 125 3.52 0.45 -14.15
C ILE A 125 2.73 -0.84 -13.96
N SER A 126 1.86 -0.91 -12.95
CA SER A 126 1.05 -2.10 -12.68
C SER A 126 0.20 -2.51 -13.88
N LEU A 127 -0.44 -1.52 -14.52
CA LEU A 127 -1.17 -1.70 -15.78
C LEU A 127 -0.24 -2.10 -16.92
N ALA A 128 0.93 -1.48 -17.07
CA ALA A 128 1.88 -1.84 -18.13
C ALA A 128 2.35 -3.29 -18.02
N VAL A 129 2.59 -3.76 -16.78
CA VAL A 129 3.01 -5.14 -16.48
C VAL A 129 1.90 -6.14 -16.79
N SER A 130 0.62 -5.79 -16.57
CA SER A 130 -0.51 -6.68 -16.84
C SER A 130 -0.68 -7.01 -18.33
N PHE A 131 -0.21 -6.13 -19.22
CA PHE A 131 -0.22 -6.38 -20.67
C PHE A 131 0.82 -7.41 -21.14
N VAL A 132 1.76 -7.85 -20.28
CA VAL A 132 2.79 -8.83 -20.64
C VAL A 132 2.31 -10.25 -20.27
N PRO A 133 1.89 -11.08 -21.24
CA PRO A 133 1.41 -12.42 -20.95
C PRO A 133 2.52 -13.30 -20.34
N PHE A 134 2.15 -14.19 -19.40
CA PHE A 134 3.00 -15.15 -18.67
C PHE A 134 4.05 -14.58 -17.71
N ALA A 135 4.71 -13.46 -18.04
CA ALA A 135 5.65 -12.80 -17.13
C ALA A 135 4.95 -11.79 -16.20
N GLY A 136 3.85 -11.18 -16.67
CA GLY A 136 3.09 -10.17 -15.95
C GLY A 136 2.49 -10.65 -14.64
N ASP A 137 1.98 -11.89 -14.58
CA ASP A 137 1.28 -12.40 -13.39
C ASP A 137 2.18 -12.46 -12.15
N VAL A 138 3.43 -12.93 -12.31
CA VAL A 138 4.39 -13.02 -11.20
C VAL A 138 4.88 -11.63 -10.80
N VAL A 139 5.19 -10.79 -11.79
CA VAL A 139 5.69 -9.43 -11.54
C VAL A 139 4.61 -8.56 -10.89
N MET A 140 3.35 -8.70 -11.30
CA MET A 140 2.21 -7.99 -10.71
C MET A 140 2.01 -8.38 -9.25
N ALA A 141 2.02 -9.68 -8.93
CA ALA A 141 1.86 -10.18 -7.56
C ALA A 141 2.93 -9.65 -6.60
N VAL A 142 4.12 -9.37 -7.13
CA VAL A 142 5.26 -8.85 -6.38
C VAL A 142 5.24 -7.32 -6.32
N PHE A 143 4.88 -6.64 -7.41
CA PHE A 143 4.97 -5.19 -7.53
C PHE A 143 4.06 -4.48 -6.53
N LYS A 144 2.85 -4.99 -6.28
CA LYS A 144 1.91 -4.53 -5.23
C LYS A 144 1.76 -3.01 -5.20
N ALA A 145 1.18 -2.45 -6.26
CA ALA A 145 1.08 -1.01 -6.46
C ALA A 145 0.36 -0.29 -5.30
N ASN A 146 -0.66 -0.92 -4.69
CA ASN A 146 -1.41 -0.30 -3.61
C ASN A 146 -0.56 -0.12 -2.34
N SER A 147 0.25 -1.12 -1.99
CA SER A 147 1.16 -1.11 -0.84
C SER A 147 2.29 -0.11 -1.04
N ARG A 148 2.82 0.01 -2.27
CA ARG A 148 3.79 1.07 -2.62
C ARG A 148 3.18 2.47 -2.43
N ASN A 149 1.94 2.66 -2.88
CA ASN A 149 1.22 3.92 -2.70
C ASN A 149 0.93 4.22 -1.22
N ALA A 150 0.56 3.21 -0.43
CA ALA A 150 0.39 3.37 1.01
C ALA A 150 1.71 3.72 1.71
N ALA A 151 2.83 3.11 1.32
CA ALA A 151 4.15 3.42 1.85
C ALA A 151 4.60 4.85 1.50
N LEU A 152 4.33 5.33 0.27
CA LEU A 152 4.59 6.72 -0.11
C LEU A 152 3.82 7.72 0.74
N LEU A 153 2.54 7.43 1.03
CA LEU A 153 1.72 8.26 1.89
C LEU A 153 2.23 8.22 3.34
N GLU A 154 2.55 7.04 3.86
CA GLU A 154 3.06 6.85 5.21
C GLU A 154 4.36 7.65 5.42
N GLU A 155 5.29 7.56 4.48
CA GLU A 155 6.57 8.24 4.54
C GLU A 155 6.40 9.77 4.53
N PHE A 156 5.54 10.27 3.66
CA PHE A 156 5.24 11.70 3.61
C PHE A 156 4.61 12.20 4.92
N LEU A 157 3.65 11.45 5.48
CA LEU A 157 3.01 11.81 6.74
C LEU A 157 3.94 11.65 7.94
N ARG A 158 4.89 10.71 7.90
CA ARG A 158 5.94 10.56 8.91
C ARG A 158 6.81 11.82 8.96
N ILE A 159 7.31 12.26 7.81
CA ILE A 159 8.11 13.49 7.71
C ILE A 159 7.30 14.70 8.20
N ARG A 160 6.02 14.79 7.81
CA ARG A 160 5.10 15.83 8.29
C ARG A 160 4.95 15.81 9.82
N GLY A 161 4.73 14.64 10.40
CA GLY A 161 4.59 14.48 11.85
C GLY A 161 5.87 14.82 12.60
N GLU A 162 7.02 14.39 12.10
CA GLU A 162 8.33 14.73 12.66
C GLU A 162 8.59 16.24 12.63
N GLU A 163 8.23 16.92 11.54
CA GLU A 163 8.39 18.36 11.43
C GLU A 163 7.47 19.11 12.39
N TYR A 164 6.23 18.64 12.56
CA TYR A 164 5.31 19.19 13.56
C TYR A 164 5.92 19.12 14.97
N LEU A 165 6.46 17.96 15.35
CA LEU A 165 7.06 17.74 16.67
C LEU A 165 8.30 18.62 16.90
N LYS A 166 9.14 18.83 15.87
CA LYS A 166 10.29 19.75 15.97
C LYS A 166 9.89 21.19 16.21
N LEU A 167 8.79 21.64 15.59
CA LEU A 167 8.29 23.02 15.73
C LEU A 167 7.57 23.24 17.06
N HIS A 168 7.11 22.18 17.72
CA HIS A 168 6.36 22.21 18.98
C HIS A 168 7.05 21.37 20.07
N PRO A 169 8.30 21.66 20.44
CA PRO A 169 9.07 20.84 21.39
C PRO A 169 8.41 20.74 22.77
N GLU A 170 7.65 21.76 23.18
CA GLU A 170 6.83 21.79 24.40
C GLU A 170 5.77 20.66 24.44
N GLU A 171 5.29 20.19 23.28
CA GLU A 171 4.35 19.07 23.18
C GLU A 171 5.05 17.70 23.18
N VAL A 172 6.39 17.67 23.05
CA VAL A 172 7.21 16.46 22.88
C VAL A 172 7.81 15.95 24.20
N GLU A 173 7.96 16.80 25.23
CA GLU A 173 8.52 16.39 26.53
C GLU A 173 7.76 15.23 27.18
N ASP A 174 6.46 15.10 26.88
CA ASP A 174 5.66 13.92 27.18
C ASP A 174 5.27 13.21 25.87
N ALA A 175 6.16 12.38 25.32
CA ALA A 175 5.85 11.52 24.16
C ALA A 175 4.62 10.61 24.38
N GLU A 176 4.27 10.34 25.64
CA GLU A 176 3.07 9.61 26.07
C GLU A 176 1.81 10.52 26.18
N GLN A 177 1.96 11.85 26.19
CA GLN A 177 0.86 12.82 26.26
C GLN A 177 0.62 13.61 24.97
N VAL A 178 1.38 13.40 23.89
CA VAL A 178 1.07 13.97 22.57
C VAL A 178 -0.37 13.60 22.23
N LYS A 179 -1.28 14.57 22.35
CA LYS A 179 -2.72 14.30 22.18
C LYS A 179 -2.92 13.71 20.78
N PRO A 180 -3.64 12.59 20.65
CA PRO A 180 -3.91 12.00 19.35
C PRO A 180 -4.57 13.05 18.47
N GLY A 181 -3.86 13.46 17.43
CA GLY A 181 -4.31 14.46 16.48
C GLY A 181 -3.80 15.88 16.64
N ALA A 182 -2.72 16.11 17.39
CA ALA A 182 -2.07 17.41 17.50
C ALA A 182 -1.49 17.96 16.18
N GLY A 183 -1.16 17.10 15.20
CA GLY A 183 -0.47 17.52 13.98
C GLY A 183 -1.17 18.59 13.12
N PHE A 184 -0.48 19.04 12.07
CA PHE A 184 -0.91 20.10 11.15
C PHE A 184 -2.38 20.06 10.72
N LYS A 185 -2.99 21.24 10.66
CA LYS A 185 -4.39 21.44 10.25
C LYS A 185 -4.56 21.38 8.72
N PRO A 186 -5.80 21.16 8.23
CA PRO A 186 -6.08 21.21 6.80
C PRO A 186 -5.56 22.49 6.13
N GLY A 187 -4.78 22.34 5.07
CA GLY A 187 -4.21 23.46 4.31
C GLY A 187 -2.93 24.08 4.90
N GLU A 188 -2.48 23.65 6.08
CA GLU A 188 -1.13 23.98 6.55
C GLU A 188 -0.11 23.17 5.74
N MET A 189 0.71 23.88 4.97
CA MET A 189 1.76 23.30 4.16
C MET A 189 3.07 23.34 4.95
N ILE A 190 3.90 22.31 4.77
CA ILE A 190 5.29 22.27 5.20
C ILE A 190 6.12 23.13 4.24
#